data_AF-A0A2V6N6U2-F1
#
_entry.id   AF-A0A2V6N6U2-F1
#
_cell.length_a   1.000
_cell.length_b   1.000
_cell.length_c   1.000
_cell.angle_alpha   90.00
_cell.angle_beta   90.00
_cell.angle_gamma   90.00
#
_symmetry.space_group_name_H-M   'P 1'
#
loop_
_entity.id
_entity.type
_entity.pdbx_description
1 polymer ?
#
loop_
_entity_poly.entity_id
_entity_poly.type
_entity_poly.pdbx_seq_one_letter_code
_entity_poly.pdbx_strand_id
1 'polypeptide(L)'
;MTTATLTTNKTATEAKFKWPLCYKAENFILDRIEAFLERNSFARTLAKRMRDETGTLILDWTDHLLLPASDEAALHEAGFVDDPLGENSGGHKALWHPEAMLPRVLIATSNTRFPLALTVRPDFAAEFAIVHGITNKIEGDPFSRFRTLFVREENGTQLYALERRGYRGYISSAPDLKAYCAVRELFQRRQRIWDDDTKGFAHVHQCLKEAVDLVGRDLACHLFFREERAYWEKRNRAGREQKRRQDSLGLGWANHDHHTFRSSREFFVDLIKALETLGFERRERYYAGSEAGWGAQILEQPIERIVVFADVDLTPEETEIDFSRIKLPPRKSL
;
A
#
# COMPACT_ATOMS: atom_id res chain seq x y z
N MET A 1 8.76 -13.89 -25.74
CA MET A 1 7.31 -14.14 -25.65
C MET A 1 7.12 -15.46 -24.94
N THR A 2 6.78 -15.41 -23.65
CA THR A 2 6.53 -16.60 -22.84
C THR A 2 5.13 -16.45 -22.29
N THR A 3 4.21 -17.16 -22.93
CA THR A 3 2.78 -17.14 -22.62
C THR A 3 2.60 -17.79 -21.25
N ALA A 4 2.35 -16.98 -20.21
CA ALA A 4 1.96 -17.48 -18.91
C ALA A 4 0.56 -18.09 -19.03
N THR A 5 0.51 -19.42 -19.02
CA THR A 5 -0.72 -20.20 -19.06
C THR A 5 -1.54 -19.89 -17.81
N LEU A 6 -2.70 -19.26 -17.99
CA LEU A 6 -3.69 -19.05 -16.93
C LEU A 6 -4.23 -20.43 -16.50
N THR A 7 -3.73 -20.95 -15.39
CA THR A 7 -4.29 -22.11 -14.73
C THR A 7 -5.66 -21.74 -14.17
N THR A 8 -6.72 -22.18 -14.84
CA THR A 8 -8.10 -22.07 -14.33
C THR A 8 -8.25 -23.00 -13.13
N ASN A 9 -8.01 -22.50 -11.92
CA ASN A 9 -8.30 -23.22 -10.68
C ASN A 9 -9.82 -23.29 -10.48
N LYS A 10 -10.41 -24.42 -10.91
CA LYS A 10 -11.73 -24.86 -10.45
C LYS A 10 -11.63 -25.23 -8.96
N THR A 11 -12.49 -24.60 -8.17
CA THR A 11 -12.93 -25.04 -6.82
C THR A 11 -11.80 -25.44 -5.87
N ALA A 12 -10.97 -24.48 -5.47
CA ALA A 12 -10.31 -24.59 -4.17
C ALA A 12 -11.35 -24.20 -3.10
N THR A 13 -11.70 -25.13 -2.22
CA THR A 13 -12.36 -24.80 -0.95
C THR A 13 -11.49 -23.74 -0.26
N GLU A 14 -12.02 -22.54 -0.02
CA GLU A 14 -11.28 -21.50 0.68
C GLU A 14 -10.83 -22.06 2.03
N ALA A 15 -9.52 -22.23 2.20
CA ALA A 15 -8.97 -22.59 3.49
C ALA A 15 -9.38 -21.49 4.48
N LYS A 16 -9.88 -21.88 5.65
CA LYS A 16 -10.25 -20.94 6.72
C LYS A 16 -9.05 -20.05 6.99
N PHE A 17 -9.12 -18.79 6.56
CA PHE A 17 -8.01 -17.84 6.71
C PHE A 17 -7.76 -17.66 8.20
N LYS A 18 -6.53 -17.93 8.63
CA LYS A 18 -6.10 -17.76 10.03
C LYS A 18 -5.37 -16.44 10.10
N TRP A 19 -5.78 -15.57 11.01
CA TRP A 19 -5.09 -14.32 11.32
C TRP A 19 -4.02 -14.56 12.37
N PRO A 20 -2.73 -14.73 12.00
CA PRO A 20 -1.67 -14.53 12.96
C PRO A 20 -1.59 -13.03 13.24
N LEU A 21 -1.48 -12.66 14.52
CA LEU A 21 -1.23 -11.28 14.90
C LEU A 21 0.26 -10.89 14.73
N CYS A 22 1.10 -11.82 14.27
CA CYS A 22 2.52 -11.64 13.95
C CYS A 22 3.33 -10.82 14.97
N TYR A 23 2.94 -10.83 16.25
CA TYR A 23 3.51 -9.97 17.29
C TYR A 23 5.03 -10.06 17.40
N LYS A 24 5.60 -11.25 17.18
CA LYS A 24 7.05 -11.44 17.19
C LYS A 24 7.74 -10.61 16.09
N ALA A 25 7.17 -10.59 14.88
CA ALA A 25 7.68 -9.81 13.77
C ALA A 25 7.47 -8.31 13.99
N GLU A 26 6.28 -7.91 14.44
CA GLU A 26 5.97 -6.51 14.74
C GLU A 26 6.90 -5.95 15.84
N ASN A 27 7.02 -6.65 16.97
CA ASN A 27 7.91 -6.25 18.07
C ASN A 27 9.36 -6.19 17.63
N PHE A 28 9.83 -7.15 16.82
CA PHE A 28 11.19 -7.09 16.29
C PHE A 28 11.44 -5.80 15.48
N ILE A 29 10.50 -5.42 14.61
CA ILE A 29 10.62 -4.20 13.82
C ILE A 29 10.54 -2.96 14.70
N LEU A 30 9.63 -2.93 15.69
CA LEU A 30 9.53 -1.84 16.65
C LEU A 30 10.82 -1.66 17.45
N ASP A 31 11.40 -2.74 17.98
CA ASP A 31 12.67 -2.70 18.72
C ASP A 31 13.81 -2.13 17.85
N ARG A 32 13.84 -2.47 16.56
CA ARG A 32 14.82 -1.94 15.62
C ARG A 32 14.56 -0.47 15.28
N ILE A 33 13.31 -0.06 15.12
CA ILE A 33 12.99 1.36 14.97
C ILE A 33 13.44 2.13 16.20
N GLU A 34 13.13 1.67 17.42
CA GLU A 34 13.53 2.32 18.67
C GLU A 34 15.05 2.46 18.78
N ALA A 35 15.81 1.39 18.52
CA ALA A 35 17.28 1.42 18.49
C ALA A 35 17.84 2.41 17.47
N PHE A 36 17.16 2.63 16.33
CA PHE A 36 17.53 3.67 15.37
C PHE A 36 17.23 5.08 15.93
N LEU A 37 16.06 5.29 16.55
CA LEU A 37 15.64 6.58 17.11
C LEU A 37 16.52 7.03 18.29
N GLU A 38 17.12 6.11 19.05
CA GLU A 38 18.11 6.45 20.08
C GLU A 38 19.35 7.12 19.48
N ARG A 39 19.72 6.75 18.25
CA ARG A 39 20.94 7.19 17.57
C ARG A 39 20.72 8.35 16.61
N ASN A 40 19.49 8.57 16.15
CA ASN A 40 19.14 9.61 15.19
C ASN A 40 18.13 10.60 15.79
N SER A 41 18.62 11.74 16.25
CA SER A 41 17.84 12.79 16.90
C SER A 41 16.79 13.40 15.97
N PHE A 42 17.12 13.57 14.69
CA PHE A 42 16.18 14.06 13.68
C PHE A 42 14.99 13.08 13.55
N ALA A 43 15.26 11.79 13.37
CA ALA A 43 14.22 10.78 13.24
C ALA A 43 13.38 10.68 14.51
N ARG A 44 13.99 10.79 15.70
CA ARG A 44 13.27 10.77 16.97
C ARG A 44 12.30 11.95 17.11
N THR A 45 12.75 13.16 16.75
CA THR A 45 11.88 14.33 16.73
C THR A 45 10.75 14.16 15.70
N LEU A 46 11.05 13.65 14.50
CA LEU A 46 10.04 13.37 13.48
C LEU A 46 9.00 12.36 13.98
N ALA A 47 9.43 11.25 14.58
CA ALA A 47 8.56 10.22 15.13
C ALA A 47 7.62 10.77 16.22
N LYS A 48 8.14 11.65 17.09
CA LYS A 48 7.33 12.35 18.09
C LYS A 48 6.29 13.26 17.43
N ARG A 49 6.68 14.04 16.43
CA ARG A 49 5.78 14.94 15.70
C ARG A 49 4.71 14.18 14.91
N MET A 50 5.04 13.05 14.28
CA MET A 50 4.05 12.17 13.64
C MET A 50 2.98 11.73 14.63
N ARG A 51 3.37 11.31 15.83
CA ARG A 51 2.41 10.92 16.86
C ARG A 51 1.54 12.09 17.32
N ASP A 52 2.18 13.20 17.66
CA ASP A 52 1.50 14.32 18.33
C ASP A 52 0.67 15.19 17.37
N GLU A 53 1.14 15.37 16.12
CA GLU A 53 0.53 16.29 15.15
C GLU A 53 -0.40 15.56 14.17
N THR A 54 -0.14 14.29 13.85
CA THR A 54 -0.89 13.54 12.83
C THR A 54 -1.61 12.30 13.35
N GLY A 55 -1.29 11.84 14.57
CA GLY A 55 -1.90 10.65 15.17
C GLY A 55 -1.41 9.34 14.57
N THR A 56 -0.27 9.35 13.87
CA THR A 56 0.31 8.16 13.21
C THR A 56 1.67 7.84 13.82
N LEU A 57 2.06 6.57 13.80
CA LEU A 57 3.37 6.11 14.26
C LEU A 57 4.39 6.16 13.11
N ILE A 58 5.68 6.29 13.43
CA ILE A 58 6.74 6.20 12.40
C ILE A 58 6.73 4.84 11.67
N LEU A 59 6.25 3.78 12.33
CA LEU A 59 6.03 2.47 11.73
C LEU A 59 5.14 2.57 10.47
N ASP A 60 4.04 3.33 10.56
CA ASP A 60 3.05 3.51 9.48
C ASP A 60 3.65 4.19 8.23
N TRP A 61 4.77 4.90 8.43
CA TRP A 61 5.49 5.63 7.38
C TRP A 61 6.78 4.93 6.95
N THR A 62 7.19 3.84 7.60
CA THR A 62 8.46 3.19 7.29
C THR A 62 8.32 2.31 6.04
N ASP A 63 9.04 2.63 4.97
CA ASP A 63 9.08 1.78 3.78
C ASP A 63 9.87 0.50 4.07
N HIS A 64 11.10 0.72 4.56
CA HIS A 64 12.07 -0.33 4.88
C HIS A 64 13.13 0.12 5.88
N LEU A 65 13.81 -0.87 6.45
CA LEU A 65 15.01 -0.73 7.27
C LEU A 65 16.21 -1.38 6.57
N LEU A 66 17.41 -0.86 6.81
CA LEU A 66 18.68 -1.53 6.50
C LEU A 66 19.28 -2.04 7.81
N LEU A 67 19.33 -3.35 7.98
CA LEU A 67 19.76 -4.02 9.20
C LEU A 67 21.07 -4.80 8.99
N PRO A 68 21.89 -5.00 10.04
CA PRO A 68 23.11 -5.78 9.93
C PRO A 68 22.81 -7.28 9.71
N ALA A 69 23.77 -8.02 9.16
CA ALA A 69 23.67 -9.46 8.91
C ALA A 69 23.33 -10.28 10.18
N SER A 70 23.68 -9.78 11.37
CA SER A 70 23.33 -10.44 12.64
C SER A 70 21.82 -10.52 12.91
N ASP A 71 21.02 -9.67 12.26
CA ASP A 71 19.56 -9.64 12.45
C ASP A 71 18.80 -10.64 11.56
N GLU A 72 19.44 -11.17 10.51
CA GLU A 72 18.79 -12.01 9.50
C GLU A 72 18.17 -13.28 10.10
N ALA A 73 18.88 -13.97 10.98
CA ALA A 73 18.37 -15.19 11.61
C ALA A 73 17.11 -14.92 12.45
N ALA A 74 17.10 -13.83 13.22
CA ALA A 74 15.96 -13.46 14.05
C ALA A 74 14.74 -13.03 13.22
N LEU A 75 14.96 -12.37 12.08
CA LEU A 75 13.90 -12.03 11.13
C LEU A 75 13.25 -13.28 10.54
N HIS A 76 14.04 -14.26 10.11
CA HIS A 76 13.51 -15.55 9.66
C HIS A 76 12.74 -16.27 10.75
N GLU A 77 13.25 -16.27 11.98
CA GLU A 77 12.55 -16.83 13.15
C GLU A 77 11.25 -16.08 13.50
N ALA A 78 11.14 -14.82 13.09
CA ALA A 78 9.95 -14.00 13.24
C ALA A 78 8.95 -14.15 12.08
N GLY A 79 9.30 -14.86 11.01
CA GLY A 79 8.41 -15.12 9.86
C GLY A 79 8.74 -14.34 8.59
N PHE A 80 9.82 -13.54 8.58
CA PHE A 80 10.29 -12.93 7.34
C PHE A 80 10.89 -13.97 6.40
N VAL A 81 10.68 -13.77 5.10
CA VAL A 81 11.21 -14.61 4.03
C VAL A 81 11.86 -13.75 2.95
N ASP A 82 12.65 -14.37 2.09
CA ASP A 82 13.28 -13.70 0.95
C ASP A 82 12.24 -13.02 0.06
N ASP A 83 12.49 -11.77 -0.30
CA ASP A 83 11.66 -10.99 -1.21
C ASP A 83 12.17 -11.16 -2.65
N PRO A 84 11.51 -11.96 -3.50
CA PRO A 84 11.96 -12.22 -4.87
C PRO A 84 11.87 -10.99 -5.77
N LEU A 85 11.21 -9.92 -5.32
CA LEU A 85 11.03 -8.67 -6.07
C LEU A 85 11.84 -7.52 -5.45
N GLY A 86 12.71 -7.81 -4.48
CA GLY A 86 13.53 -6.83 -3.75
C GLY A 86 14.87 -6.51 -4.42
N GLU A 87 14.91 -6.47 -5.76
CA GLU A 87 16.11 -6.13 -6.53
C GLU A 87 16.69 -4.78 -6.08
N ASN A 88 18.01 -4.71 -5.91
CA ASN A 88 18.69 -3.51 -5.44
C ASN A 88 20.15 -3.47 -5.94
N SER A 89 20.68 -2.27 -6.12
CA SER A 89 22.06 -2.06 -6.58
C SER A 89 23.12 -2.30 -5.50
N GLY A 90 22.71 -2.39 -4.23
CA GLY A 90 23.62 -2.59 -3.09
C GLY A 90 24.00 -4.05 -2.84
N GLY A 91 23.42 -5.00 -3.59
CA GLY A 91 23.61 -6.44 -3.35
C GLY A 91 23.07 -6.90 -2.00
N HIS A 92 22.18 -6.12 -1.38
CA HIS A 92 21.55 -6.46 -0.11
C HIS A 92 20.52 -7.56 -0.32
N LYS A 93 20.39 -8.46 0.66
CA LYS A 93 19.29 -9.41 0.68
C LYS A 93 18.02 -8.70 1.15
N ALA A 94 16.95 -8.76 0.37
CA ALA A 94 15.66 -8.18 0.73
C ALA A 94 14.76 -9.24 1.37
N LEU A 95 14.12 -8.88 2.47
CA LEU A 95 13.20 -9.71 3.23
C LEU A 95 11.84 -9.02 3.39
N TRP A 96 10.77 -9.83 3.40
CA TRP A 96 9.40 -9.37 3.64
C TRP A 96 8.63 -10.37 4.50
N HIS A 97 7.55 -9.91 5.15
CA HIS A 97 6.67 -10.78 5.92
C HIS A 97 5.44 -11.14 5.09
N PRO A 98 5.15 -12.44 4.83
CA PRO A 98 4.06 -12.84 3.94
C PRO A 98 2.67 -12.70 4.56
N GLU A 99 2.58 -12.70 5.90
CA GLU A 99 1.30 -12.70 6.63
C GLU A 99 1.00 -11.34 7.31
N ALA A 100 1.86 -10.33 7.16
CA ALA A 100 1.70 -9.03 7.80
C ALA A 100 2.29 -7.91 6.94
N MET A 101 1.63 -6.75 6.91
CA MET A 101 2.05 -5.58 6.13
C MET A 101 3.14 -4.76 6.84
N LEU A 102 4.19 -5.43 7.29
CA LEU A 102 5.33 -4.82 7.98
C LEU A 102 6.29 -4.15 6.97
N PRO A 103 7.12 -3.19 7.43
CA PRO A 103 8.24 -2.67 6.64
C PRO A 103 9.12 -3.79 6.09
N ARG A 104 9.66 -3.57 4.89
CA ARG A 104 10.64 -4.50 4.31
C ARG A 104 11.97 -4.35 5.05
N VAL A 105 12.80 -5.37 4.99
CA VAL A 105 14.15 -5.32 5.55
C VAL A 105 15.17 -5.62 4.48
N LEU A 106 16.18 -4.76 4.36
CA LEU A 106 17.40 -5.03 3.61
C LEU A 106 18.49 -5.47 4.59
N ILE A 107 19.22 -6.53 4.25
CA ILE A 107 20.33 -7.04 5.05
C ILE A 107 21.66 -6.56 4.45
N ALA A 108 22.41 -5.80 5.25
CA ALA A 108 23.75 -5.36 4.93
C ALA A 108 24.82 -6.31 5.47
N THR A 109 25.89 -6.52 4.70
CA THR A 109 27.14 -7.13 5.14
C THR A 109 27.91 -6.18 6.08
N SER A 110 27.37 -6.00 7.29
CA SER A 110 27.92 -5.16 8.35
C SER A 110 27.97 -5.93 9.67
N ASN A 111 29.02 -5.68 10.46
CA ASN A 111 29.20 -6.20 11.81
C ASN A 111 28.65 -5.26 12.89
N THR A 112 27.97 -4.17 12.50
CA THR A 112 27.29 -3.28 13.45
C THR A 112 26.18 -4.02 14.19
N ARG A 113 25.88 -3.59 15.42
CA ARG A 113 24.80 -4.18 16.25
C ARG A 113 23.58 -3.28 16.37
N PHE A 114 23.44 -2.34 15.44
CA PHE A 114 22.35 -1.38 15.38
C PHE A 114 21.87 -1.22 13.93
N PRO A 115 20.61 -0.80 13.71
CA PRO A 115 20.08 -0.49 12.38
C PRO A 115 20.92 0.56 11.66
N LEU A 116 21.31 0.30 10.42
CA LEU A 116 22.15 1.19 9.63
C LEU A 116 21.33 2.32 8.99
N ALA A 117 20.13 2.00 8.50
CA ALA A 117 19.25 2.99 7.90
C ALA A 117 17.77 2.73 8.18
N LEU A 118 17.00 3.82 8.21
CA LEU A 118 15.55 3.82 8.21
C LEU A 118 15.08 4.71 7.07
N THR A 119 14.11 4.23 6.30
CA THR A 119 13.53 4.99 5.19
C THR A 119 12.06 5.28 5.46
N VAL A 120 11.70 6.55 5.57
CA VAL A 120 10.30 6.99 5.62
C VAL A 120 9.74 7.21 4.21
N ARG A 121 8.45 6.98 4.02
CA ARG A 121 7.75 7.05 2.74
C ARG A 121 6.78 8.22 2.72
N PRO A 122 7.21 9.46 2.43
CA PRO A 122 6.28 10.52 2.08
C PRO A 122 5.68 10.30 0.67
N ASP A 123 4.58 10.98 0.37
CA ASP A 123 3.97 10.97 -0.97
C ASP A 123 4.88 11.65 -2.01
N PHE A 124 5.56 12.72 -1.60
CA PHE A 124 6.57 13.44 -2.39
C PHE A 124 7.79 13.78 -1.52
N ALA A 125 8.97 13.33 -1.94
CA ALA A 125 10.24 13.64 -1.29
C ALA A 125 10.57 15.13 -1.38
N ALA A 126 10.13 15.82 -2.44
CA ALA A 126 10.33 17.27 -2.57
C ALA A 126 9.52 18.07 -1.52
N GLU A 127 8.26 17.70 -1.28
CA GLU A 127 7.44 18.34 -0.23
C GLU A 127 8.03 18.07 1.16
N PHE A 128 8.44 16.83 1.41
CA PHE A 128 9.18 16.47 2.62
C PHE A 128 10.45 17.30 2.79
N ALA A 129 11.24 17.48 1.72
CA ALA A 129 12.46 18.26 1.76
C ALA A 129 12.20 19.72 2.15
N ILE A 130 11.18 20.36 1.56
CA ILE A 130 10.83 21.75 1.83
C ILE A 130 10.40 21.94 3.28
N VAL A 131 9.51 21.08 3.79
CA VAL A 131 8.99 21.18 5.16
C VAL A 131 10.09 21.05 6.22
N HIS A 132 11.12 20.24 5.95
CA HIS A 132 12.21 20.00 6.88
C HIS A 132 13.51 20.75 6.55
N GLY A 133 13.49 21.64 5.56
CA GLY A 133 14.66 22.45 5.16
C GLY A 133 15.83 21.62 4.60
N ILE A 134 15.55 20.47 3.99
CA ILE A 134 16.56 19.58 3.42
C ILE A 134 16.87 20.05 1.99
N THR A 135 18.16 20.22 1.68
CA THR A 135 18.63 20.73 0.37
C THR A 135 19.37 19.68 -0.45
N ASN A 136 19.50 18.46 0.08
CA ASN A 136 20.12 17.33 -0.61
C ASN A 136 19.38 17.02 -1.93
N LYS A 137 20.14 16.56 -2.92
CA LYS A 137 19.59 16.13 -4.21
C LYS A 137 18.72 14.89 -4.00
N ILE A 138 17.54 14.88 -4.63
CA ILE A 138 16.70 13.68 -4.74
C ILE A 138 17.30 12.81 -5.86
N GLU A 139 17.63 11.57 -5.53
CA GLU A 139 18.15 10.57 -6.46
C GLU A 139 17.00 9.87 -7.20
N GLY A 140 17.21 9.59 -8.49
CA GLY A 140 16.19 9.07 -9.39
C GLY A 140 15.43 10.16 -10.15
N ASP A 141 15.13 9.88 -11.41
CA ASP A 141 14.46 10.82 -12.31
C ASP A 141 13.09 11.27 -11.77
N PRO A 142 12.67 12.52 -11.98
CA PRO A 142 11.31 12.96 -11.64
C PRO A 142 10.25 11.98 -12.17
N PHE A 143 9.28 11.62 -11.32
CA PHE A 143 8.24 10.61 -11.59
C PHE A 143 8.72 9.16 -11.76
N SER A 144 10.01 8.86 -11.58
CA SER A 144 10.45 7.48 -11.42
C SER A 144 9.68 6.79 -10.29
N ARG A 145 9.56 5.48 -10.40
CA ARG A 145 8.83 4.63 -9.45
C ARG A 145 9.56 4.45 -8.12
N PHE A 146 10.85 4.81 -8.07
CA PHE A 146 11.68 4.79 -6.88
C PHE A 146 12.60 6.01 -6.88
N ARG A 147 12.42 6.91 -5.91
CA ARG A 147 13.23 8.13 -5.76
C ARG A 147 13.56 8.40 -4.31
N THR A 148 14.84 8.49 -3.99
CA THR A 148 15.35 8.57 -2.62
C THR A 148 15.92 9.95 -2.33
N LEU A 149 15.71 10.41 -1.10
CA LEU A 149 16.29 11.63 -0.56
C LEU A 149 17.04 11.25 0.71
N PHE A 150 18.35 11.47 0.71
CA PHE A 150 19.13 11.43 1.93
C PHE A 150 18.75 12.61 2.83
N VAL A 151 18.36 12.32 4.07
CA VAL A 151 17.89 13.33 5.03
C VAL A 151 18.98 13.72 6.01
N ARG A 152 19.53 12.73 6.71
CA ARG A 152 20.50 12.96 7.79
C ARG A 152 21.28 11.69 8.08
N GLU A 153 22.57 11.84 8.33
CA GLU A 153 23.37 10.83 9.02
C GLU A 153 23.72 11.33 10.42
N GLU A 154 23.58 10.46 11.42
CA GLU A 154 23.92 10.73 12.81
C GLU A 154 24.32 9.42 13.51
N ASN A 155 25.40 9.44 14.30
CA ASN A 155 25.86 8.29 15.10
C ASN A 155 25.96 6.95 14.33
N GLY A 156 26.36 7.01 13.05
CA GLY A 156 26.49 5.86 12.15
C GLY A 156 25.17 5.34 11.58
N THR A 157 24.08 6.09 11.72
CA THR A 157 22.75 5.76 11.20
C THR A 157 22.31 6.76 10.14
N GLN A 158 21.63 6.30 9.09
CA GLN A 158 21.19 7.13 7.98
C GLN A 158 19.66 7.15 7.86
N LEU A 159 19.07 8.33 7.81
CA LEU A 159 17.65 8.53 7.55
C LEU A 159 17.45 8.93 6.08
N TYR A 160 16.50 8.27 5.43
CA TYR A 160 16.07 8.57 4.06
C TYR A 160 14.57 8.88 4.01
N ALA A 161 14.18 9.66 3.01
CA ALA A 161 12.80 9.77 2.54
C ALA A 161 12.68 9.17 1.13
N LEU A 162 11.58 8.45 0.85
CA LEU A 162 11.39 7.73 -0.41
C LEU A 162 10.02 8.02 -1.04
N GLU A 163 10.03 8.32 -2.35
CA GLU A 163 8.84 8.20 -3.20
C GLU A 163 8.80 6.82 -3.86
N ARG A 164 7.68 6.11 -3.70
CA ARG A 164 7.46 4.79 -4.31
C ARG A 164 6.15 4.79 -5.11
N ARG A 165 6.18 4.26 -6.35
CA ARG A 165 5.02 4.25 -7.26
C ARG A 165 4.81 2.90 -7.94
N GLY A 166 3.95 2.09 -7.34
CA GLY A 166 3.58 0.79 -7.88
C GLY A 166 4.73 -0.21 -7.90
N TYR A 167 5.83 -0.03 -7.18
CA TYR A 167 7.07 -0.79 -7.42
C TYR A 167 7.65 -1.34 -6.14
N ARG A 168 8.17 -2.57 -6.18
CA ARG A 168 8.66 -3.29 -5.00
C ARG A 168 10.18 -3.30 -4.86
N GLY A 169 10.92 -3.16 -5.96
CA GLY A 169 12.38 -3.10 -5.95
C GLY A 169 12.93 -1.76 -5.48
N TYR A 170 14.25 -1.60 -5.60
CA TYR A 170 15.01 -0.46 -5.07
C TYR A 170 15.88 0.20 -6.15
N ILE A 171 15.57 -0.05 -7.42
CA ILE A 171 16.30 0.51 -8.55
C ILE A 171 15.44 1.56 -9.24
N SER A 172 16.00 2.75 -9.43
CA SER A 172 15.33 3.81 -10.18
C SER A 172 15.43 3.54 -11.69
N SER A 173 14.37 3.83 -12.43
CA SER A 173 14.35 3.75 -13.88
C SER A 173 13.64 4.97 -14.49
N ALA A 174 14.01 5.31 -15.72
CA ALA A 174 13.39 6.41 -16.44
C ALA A 174 11.88 6.14 -16.62
N PRO A 175 11.00 7.08 -16.25
CA PRO A 175 9.56 6.89 -16.40
C PRO A 175 9.09 7.17 -17.83
N ASP A 176 8.03 6.49 -18.26
CA ASP A 176 7.22 6.95 -19.40
C ASP A 176 6.24 8.02 -18.93
N LEU A 177 6.69 9.29 -18.99
CA LEU A 177 5.88 10.44 -18.56
C LEU A 177 4.60 10.61 -19.39
N LYS A 178 4.63 10.25 -20.68
CA LYS A 178 3.47 10.39 -21.56
C LYS A 178 2.37 9.42 -21.12
N ALA A 179 2.72 8.16 -20.92
CA ALA A 179 1.78 7.15 -20.43
C ALA A 179 1.29 7.47 -19.01
N TYR A 180 2.21 7.91 -18.12
CA TYR A 180 1.87 8.32 -16.76
C TYR A 180 0.82 9.43 -16.73
N CYS A 181 1.04 10.52 -17.47
CA CYS A 181 0.09 11.64 -17.53
C CYS A 181 -1.24 11.23 -18.18
N ALA A 182 -1.21 10.45 -19.26
CA ALA A 182 -2.41 9.97 -19.93
C ALA A 182 -3.33 9.16 -18.99
N VAL A 183 -2.76 8.25 -18.20
CA VAL A 183 -3.53 7.44 -17.23
C VAL A 183 -4.07 8.28 -16.08
N ARG A 184 -3.31 9.27 -15.60
CA ARG A 184 -3.83 10.22 -14.60
C ARG A 184 -5.04 10.98 -15.12
N GLU A 185 -4.95 11.54 -16.33
CA GLU A 185 -6.06 12.26 -16.94
C GLU A 185 -7.27 11.34 -17.20
N LEU A 186 -7.05 10.09 -17.58
CA LEU A 186 -8.09 9.08 -17.72
C LEU A 186 -8.89 8.92 -16.42
N PHE A 187 -8.22 8.73 -15.28
CA PHE A 187 -8.89 8.57 -13.99
C PHE A 187 -9.49 9.87 -13.43
N GLN A 188 -8.86 11.02 -13.69
CA GLN A 188 -9.40 12.32 -13.32
C GLN A 188 -10.71 12.62 -14.03
N ARG A 189 -10.80 12.31 -15.33
CA ARG A 189 -11.97 12.55 -16.17
C ARG A 189 -13.00 11.42 -16.15
N ARG A 190 -12.72 10.30 -15.46
CA ARG A 190 -13.65 9.16 -15.33
C ARG A 190 -15.01 9.64 -14.85
N GLN A 191 -16.07 9.27 -15.57
CA GLN A 191 -17.43 9.56 -15.17
C GLN A 191 -17.81 8.67 -13.98
N ARG A 192 -18.23 9.30 -12.88
CA ARG A 192 -18.54 8.63 -11.60
C ARG A 192 -20.03 8.51 -11.30
N ILE A 193 -20.87 9.30 -11.98
CA ILE A 193 -22.33 9.31 -11.79
C ILE A 193 -22.97 8.82 -13.08
N TRP A 194 -23.85 7.83 -12.95
CA TRP A 194 -24.56 7.18 -14.05
C TRP A 194 -26.01 6.95 -13.64
N ASP A 195 -26.93 7.03 -14.60
CA ASP A 195 -28.34 6.63 -14.38
C ASP A 195 -28.52 5.11 -14.46
N ASP A 196 -27.51 4.41 -15.00
CA ASP A 196 -27.46 2.96 -15.17
C ASP A 196 -26.11 2.46 -14.67
N ASP A 197 -26.14 1.81 -13.51
CA ASP A 197 -24.95 1.26 -12.85
C ASP A 197 -24.23 0.22 -13.72
N THR A 198 -24.94 -0.51 -14.59
CA THR A 198 -24.32 -1.47 -15.52
C THR A 198 -23.36 -0.76 -16.47
N LYS A 199 -23.77 0.40 -17.00
CA LYS A 199 -22.90 1.24 -17.84
C LYS A 199 -21.75 1.84 -17.04
N GLY A 200 -22.00 2.23 -15.79
CA GLY A 200 -20.98 2.72 -14.87
C GLY A 200 -19.88 1.71 -14.61
N PHE A 201 -20.24 0.46 -14.30
CA PHE A 201 -19.29 -0.64 -14.11
C PHE A 201 -18.56 -0.99 -15.40
N ALA A 202 -19.26 -1.12 -16.53
CA ALA A 202 -18.61 -1.35 -17.82
C ALA A 202 -17.57 -0.26 -18.15
N HIS A 203 -17.89 1.01 -17.87
CA HIS A 203 -16.98 2.12 -18.08
C HIS A 203 -15.72 2.04 -17.20
N VAL A 204 -15.86 1.79 -15.89
CA VAL A 204 -14.67 1.70 -15.02
C VAL A 204 -13.79 0.50 -15.38
N HIS A 205 -14.37 -0.65 -15.72
CA HIS A 205 -13.59 -1.80 -16.20
C HIS A 205 -12.78 -1.48 -17.46
N GLN A 206 -13.38 -0.75 -18.40
CA GLN A 206 -12.68 -0.31 -19.61
C GLN A 206 -11.53 0.66 -19.27
N CYS A 207 -11.76 1.65 -18.39
CA CYS A 207 -10.71 2.57 -17.95
C CYS A 207 -9.56 1.85 -17.26
N LEU A 208 -9.86 0.87 -16.40
CA LEU A 208 -8.85 0.09 -15.70
C LEU A 208 -8.02 -0.75 -16.68
N LYS A 209 -8.67 -1.41 -17.64
CA LYS A 209 -7.97 -2.16 -18.69
C LYS A 209 -7.04 -1.25 -19.50
N GLU A 210 -7.53 -0.10 -19.96
CA GLU A 210 -6.73 0.87 -20.71
C GLU A 210 -5.52 1.36 -19.89
N ALA A 211 -5.71 1.65 -18.60
CA ALA A 211 -4.61 2.03 -17.72
C ALA A 211 -3.57 0.91 -17.58
N VAL A 212 -4.01 -0.32 -17.32
CA VAL A 212 -3.11 -1.49 -17.19
C VAL A 212 -2.35 -1.73 -18.49
N ASP A 213 -2.99 -1.60 -19.66
CA ASP A 213 -2.35 -1.76 -20.96
C ASP A 213 -1.27 -0.68 -21.21
N LEU A 214 -1.47 0.55 -20.71
CA LEU A 214 -0.55 1.68 -20.92
C LEU A 214 0.65 1.69 -19.97
N VAL A 215 0.43 1.43 -18.67
CA VAL A 215 1.49 1.62 -17.64
C VAL A 215 1.82 0.36 -16.84
N GLY A 216 1.15 -0.75 -17.14
CA GLY A 216 1.22 -1.97 -16.36
C GLY A 216 0.37 -1.90 -15.09
N ARG A 217 0.10 -3.08 -14.53
CA ARG A 217 -0.86 -3.29 -13.44
C ARG A 217 -0.58 -2.46 -12.19
N ASP A 218 0.65 -2.51 -11.69
CA ASP A 218 0.95 -1.94 -10.36
C ASP A 218 1.02 -0.40 -10.39
N LEU A 219 1.52 0.18 -11.50
CA LEU A 219 1.50 1.63 -11.68
C LEU A 219 0.07 2.13 -11.97
N ALA A 220 -0.75 1.36 -12.69
CA ALA A 220 -2.17 1.66 -12.85
C ALA A 220 -2.90 1.67 -11.49
N CYS A 221 -2.60 0.72 -10.60
CA CYS A 221 -3.14 0.69 -9.24
C CYS A 221 -2.74 1.94 -8.45
N HIS A 222 -1.44 2.25 -8.40
CA HIS A 222 -0.92 3.45 -7.74
C HIS A 222 -1.64 4.72 -8.21
N LEU A 223 -1.80 4.87 -9.54
CA LEU A 223 -2.45 6.03 -10.14
C LEU A 223 -3.95 6.07 -9.87
N PHE A 224 -4.65 4.93 -9.92
CA PHE A 224 -6.08 4.86 -9.61
C PHE A 224 -6.34 5.36 -8.19
N PHE A 225 -5.65 4.81 -7.19
CA PHE A 225 -5.84 5.18 -5.80
C PHE A 225 -5.40 6.60 -5.49
N ARG A 226 -4.35 7.10 -6.15
CA ARG A 226 -3.95 8.50 -6.06
C ARG A 226 -5.08 9.44 -6.52
N GLU A 227 -5.67 9.18 -7.68
CA GLU A 227 -6.71 10.06 -8.23
C GLU A 227 -8.06 9.89 -7.51
N GLU A 228 -8.39 8.70 -7.02
CA GLU A 228 -9.57 8.50 -6.18
C GLU A 228 -9.44 9.20 -4.81
N ARG A 229 -8.27 9.17 -4.17
CA ARG A 229 -8.02 9.97 -2.96
C ARG A 229 -8.15 11.47 -3.22
N ALA A 230 -7.60 11.97 -4.33
CA ALA A 230 -7.72 13.38 -4.69
C ALA A 230 -9.18 13.79 -4.94
N TYR A 231 -9.99 12.92 -5.57
CA TYR A 231 -11.42 13.14 -5.74
C TYR A 231 -12.18 13.14 -4.39
N TRP A 232 -11.90 12.16 -3.54
CA TRP A 232 -12.50 12.01 -2.22
C TRP A 232 -12.19 13.19 -1.31
N GLU A 233 -10.92 13.59 -1.22
CA GLU A 233 -10.44 14.69 -0.36
C GLU A 233 -11.13 16.01 -0.70
N LYS A 234 -11.31 16.32 -1.99
CA LYS A 234 -12.04 17.53 -2.43
C LYS A 234 -13.46 17.61 -1.87
N ARG A 235 -14.07 16.47 -1.54
CA ARG A 235 -15.47 16.34 -1.10
C ARG A 235 -15.60 15.98 0.38
N ASN A 236 -14.50 15.59 1.03
CA ASN A 236 -14.48 15.17 2.42
C ASN A 236 -13.72 16.18 3.31
N ARG A 237 -14.46 16.85 4.21
CA ARG A 237 -13.85 17.81 5.15
C ARG A 237 -12.88 17.14 6.13
N ALA A 238 -13.23 15.97 6.66
CA ALA A 238 -12.36 15.24 7.58
C ALA A 238 -11.08 14.79 6.87
N GLY A 239 -11.20 14.31 5.64
CA GLY A 239 -10.07 13.95 4.78
C GLY A 239 -9.12 15.12 4.54
N ARG A 240 -9.64 16.33 4.26
CA ARG A 240 -8.81 17.54 4.13
C ARG A 240 -8.07 17.90 5.42
N GLU A 241 -8.72 17.81 6.57
CA GLU A 241 -8.06 18.10 7.85
C GLU A 241 -6.98 17.07 8.18
N GLN A 242 -7.22 15.80 7.90
CA GLN A 242 -6.22 14.75 8.06
C GLN A 242 -5.03 14.98 7.11
N LYS A 243 -5.29 15.28 5.83
CA LYS A 243 -4.24 15.61 4.86
C LYS A 243 -3.44 16.83 5.29
N ARG A 244 -4.10 17.90 5.72
CA ARG A 244 -3.44 19.13 6.20
C ARG A 244 -2.46 18.86 7.35
N ARG A 245 -2.82 18.00 8.31
CA ARG A 245 -1.93 17.60 9.40
C ARG A 245 -0.72 16.82 8.89
N GLN A 246 -0.93 15.88 7.98
CA GLN A 246 0.17 15.10 7.40
C GLN A 246 1.10 15.96 6.55
N ASP A 247 0.54 16.94 5.82
CA ASP A 247 1.30 17.88 5.01
C ASP A 247 2.12 18.87 5.83
N SER A 248 1.73 19.20 7.07
CA SER A 248 2.58 20.02 7.95
C SER A 248 3.88 19.33 8.36
N LEU A 249 4.00 18.02 8.07
CA LEU A 249 5.22 17.22 8.20
C LEU A 249 5.78 16.75 6.85
N GLY A 250 5.20 17.19 5.72
CA GLY A 250 5.61 16.82 4.37
C GLY A 250 5.34 15.35 4.01
N LEU A 251 4.35 14.72 4.66
CA LEU A 251 4.11 13.27 4.55
C LEU A 251 3.09 12.89 3.45
N GLY A 252 2.05 13.70 3.24
CA GLY A 252 1.01 13.41 2.25
C GLY A 252 0.09 12.24 2.62
N TRP A 253 -0.17 11.35 1.64
CA TRP A 253 -1.10 10.20 1.77
C TRP A 253 -0.41 8.83 1.68
N ALA A 254 0.90 8.77 1.88
CA ALA A 254 1.68 7.56 1.66
C ALA A 254 1.56 6.52 2.80
N ASN A 255 0.97 6.86 3.95
CA ASN A 255 0.47 5.88 4.92
C ASN A 255 -0.87 5.32 4.42
N HIS A 256 -0.82 4.20 3.69
CA HIS A 256 -2.03 3.50 3.30
C HIS A 256 -2.46 2.60 4.47
N ASP A 257 -3.54 2.98 5.16
CA ASP A 257 -4.20 2.11 6.14
C ASP A 257 -5.15 1.15 5.37
N HIS A 258 -6.40 1.55 5.17
CA HIS A 258 -7.34 0.82 4.33
C HIS A 258 -8.28 1.78 3.58
N HIS A 259 -8.86 1.30 2.48
CA HIS A 259 -9.90 2.01 1.74
C HIS A 259 -11.19 1.21 1.82
N THR A 260 -12.31 1.89 2.04
CA THR A 260 -13.63 1.26 2.04
C THR A 260 -14.34 1.57 0.73
N PHE A 261 -14.79 0.54 0.03
CA PHE A 261 -15.66 0.65 -1.12
C PHE A 261 -16.97 -0.06 -0.80
N ARG A 262 -18.09 0.62 -0.95
CA ARG A 262 -19.42 0.00 -0.79
C ARG A 262 -20.07 -0.17 -2.15
N SER A 263 -20.64 -1.34 -2.39
CA SER A 263 -21.38 -1.62 -3.62
C SER A 263 -22.74 -2.23 -3.31
N SER A 264 -23.68 -2.03 -4.22
CA SER A 264 -24.93 -2.80 -4.19
C SER A 264 -24.64 -4.28 -4.41
N ARG A 265 -25.59 -5.11 -3.97
CA ARG A 265 -25.58 -6.58 -4.08
C ARG A 265 -25.43 -7.06 -5.53
N GLU A 266 -26.08 -6.37 -6.46
CA GLU A 266 -26.11 -6.73 -7.88
C GLU A 266 -24.74 -6.57 -8.57
N PHE A 267 -23.99 -5.54 -8.19
CA PHE A 267 -22.72 -5.18 -8.81
C PHE A 267 -21.49 -5.47 -7.95
N PHE A 268 -21.66 -6.09 -6.78
CA PHE A 268 -20.54 -6.38 -5.88
C PHE A 268 -19.44 -7.21 -6.56
N VAL A 269 -19.82 -8.24 -7.32
CA VAL A 269 -18.86 -9.05 -8.09
C VAL A 269 -18.10 -8.23 -9.14
N ASP A 270 -18.74 -7.21 -9.70
CA ASP A 270 -18.10 -6.31 -10.67
C ASP A 270 -17.09 -5.37 -9.98
N LEU A 271 -17.39 -4.88 -8.76
CA LEU A 271 -16.41 -4.20 -7.91
C LEU A 271 -15.19 -5.10 -7.62
N ILE A 272 -15.41 -6.36 -7.24
CA ILE A 272 -14.31 -7.29 -6.95
C ILE A 272 -13.41 -7.48 -8.19
N LYS A 273 -14.00 -7.71 -9.37
CA LYS A 273 -13.25 -7.83 -10.62
C LYS A 273 -12.45 -6.56 -10.96
N ALA A 274 -12.98 -5.39 -10.64
CA ALA A 274 -12.29 -4.11 -10.87
C ALA A 274 -11.02 -4.03 -10.02
N LEU A 275 -11.11 -4.44 -8.75
CA LEU A 275 -9.95 -4.51 -7.85
C LEU A 275 -8.95 -5.59 -8.29
N GLU A 276 -9.41 -6.78 -8.70
CA GLU A 276 -8.53 -7.82 -9.23
C GLU A 276 -7.75 -7.37 -10.48
N THR A 277 -8.38 -6.54 -11.33
CA THR A 277 -7.71 -5.93 -12.49
C THR A 277 -6.50 -5.08 -12.08
N LEU A 278 -6.55 -4.47 -10.90
CA LEU A 278 -5.45 -3.70 -10.29
C LEU A 278 -4.45 -4.56 -9.50
N GLY A 279 -4.62 -5.89 -9.51
CA GLY A 279 -3.74 -6.83 -8.84
C GLY A 279 -4.05 -7.05 -7.37
N PHE A 280 -5.28 -6.76 -6.94
CA PHE A 280 -5.73 -7.14 -5.60
C PHE A 280 -6.01 -8.64 -5.53
N GLU A 281 -5.65 -9.22 -4.39
CA GLU A 281 -5.90 -10.61 -4.04
C GLU A 281 -6.95 -10.65 -2.92
N ARG A 282 -7.91 -11.58 -3.02
CA ARG A 282 -8.91 -11.79 -1.97
C ARG A 282 -8.20 -12.37 -0.74
N ARG A 283 -8.37 -11.72 0.41
CA ARG A 283 -7.82 -12.17 1.68
C ARG A 283 -8.85 -12.93 2.50
N GLU A 284 -9.94 -12.27 2.89
CA GLU A 284 -10.98 -12.89 3.72
C GLU A 284 -12.37 -12.29 3.48
N ARG A 285 -13.40 -13.09 3.80
CA ARG A 285 -14.78 -12.61 3.92
C ARG A 285 -15.05 -12.31 5.39
N TYR A 286 -15.40 -11.06 5.68
CA TYR A 286 -15.74 -10.58 7.00
C TYR A 286 -17.26 -10.45 7.14
N TYR A 287 -17.76 -10.84 8.31
CA TYR A 287 -19.16 -10.66 8.68
C TYR A 287 -19.26 -9.91 10.00
N ALA A 288 -20.03 -8.82 10.00
CA ALA A 288 -20.14 -7.94 11.15
C ALA A 288 -21.05 -8.48 12.28
N GLY A 289 -21.67 -9.67 12.09
CA GLY A 289 -22.54 -10.33 13.06
C GLY A 289 -23.99 -10.42 12.60
N SER A 290 -24.76 -11.35 13.18
CA SER A 290 -26.13 -11.72 12.73
C SER A 290 -27.11 -10.55 12.60
N GLU A 291 -26.87 -9.46 13.33
CA GLU A 291 -27.73 -8.28 13.38
C GLU A 291 -27.18 -7.09 12.58
N ALA A 292 -25.96 -7.21 12.01
CA ALA A 292 -25.31 -6.09 11.35
C ALA A 292 -25.89 -5.79 9.97
N GLY A 293 -26.36 -6.81 9.24
CA GLY A 293 -26.97 -6.66 7.91
C GLY A 293 -25.98 -6.37 6.78
N TRP A 294 -24.67 -6.50 7.02
CA TRP A 294 -23.63 -6.32 6.01
C TRP A 294 -22.42 -7.22 6.27
N GLY A 295 -21.62 -7.42 5.22
CA GLY A 295 -20.30 -8.04 5.30
C GLY A 295 -19.34 -7.35 4.34
N ALA A 296 -18.09 -7.81 4.35
CA ALA A 296 -17.05 -7.28 3.48
C ALA A 296 -16.21 -8.39 2.87
N GLN A 297 -15.77 -8.19 1.63
CA GLN A 297 -14.61 -8.88 1.09
C GLN A 297 -13.40 -8.00 1.35
N ILE A 298 -12.42 -8.50 2.11
CA ILE A 298 -11.14 -7.82 2.31
C ILE A 298 -10.19 -8.27 1.20
N LEU A 299 -9.53 -7.31 0.55
CA LEU A 299 -8.55 -7.55 -0.49
C LEU A 299 -7.25 -6.79 -0.23
N GLU A 300 -6.13 -7.34 -0.69
CA GLU A 300 -4.82 -6.71 -0.55
C GLU A 300 -4.10 -6.58 -1.89
N GLN A 301 -3.42 -5.46 -2.08
CA GLN A 301 -2.49 -5.25 -3.19
C GLN A 301 -1.06 -5.31 -2.65
N PRO A 302 -0.28 -6.38 -2.93
CA PRO A 302 0.98 -6.66 -2.24
C PRO A 302 2.16 -5.75 -2.63
N ILE A 303 2.04 -5.03 -3.75
CA ILE A 303 3.08 -4.13 -4.26
C ILE A 303 2.95 -2.75 -3.63
N GLU A 304 1.76 -2.15 -3.71
CA GLU A 304 1.42 -0.84 -3.12
C GLU A 304 1.16 -0.91 -1.62
N ARG A 305 0.91 -2.11 -1.09
CA ARG A 305 0.48 -2.33 0.30
C ARG A 305 -0.82 -1.57 0.59
N ILE A 306 -1.83 -1.79 -0.25
CA ILE A 306 -3.17 -1.22 -0.05
C ILE A 306 -4.12 -2.34 0.37
N VAL A 307 -4.87 -2.09 1.45
CA VAL A 307 -6.00 -2.94 1.85
C VAL A 307 -7.31 -2.28 1.42
N VAL A 308 -8.23 -3.08 0.88
CA VAL A 308 -9.60 -2.65 0.57
C VAL A 308 -10.59 -3.49 1.37
N PHE A 309 -11.50 -2.82 2.05
CA PHE A 309 -12.72 -3.39 2.61
C PHE A 309 -13.85 -3.11 1.62
N ALA A 310 -14.24 -4.14 0.86
CA ALA A 310 -15.33 -4.06 -0.09
C ALA A 310 -16.62 -4.50 0.59
N ASP A 311 -17.47 -3.54 0.98
CA ASP A 311 -18.69 -3.75 1.75
C ASP A 311 -19.90 -4.06 0.86
N VAL A 312 -20.75 -4.97 1.35
CA VAL A 312 -22.03 -5.33 0.74
C VAL A 312 -23.07 -5.66 1.79
N ASP A 313 -24.32 -5.30 1.51
CA ASP A 313 -25.46 -5.65 2.37
C ASP A 313 -25.80 -7.14 2.24
N LEU A 314 -25.94 -7.83 3.37
CA LEU A 314 -26.12 -9.28 3.48
C LEU A 314 -27.27 -9.61 4.45
N THR A 315 -28.03 -10.67 4.16
CA THR A 315 -28.89 -11.29 5.17
C THR A 315 -28.12 -12.31 6.02
N PRO A 316 -28.63 -12.68 7.20
CA PRO A 316 -27.98 -13.69 8.05
C PRO A 316 -27.76 -15.04 7.36
N GLU A 317 -28.60 -15.42 6.40
CA GLU A 317 -28.48 -16.67 5.66
C GLU A 317 -27.47 -16.61 4.52
N GLU A 318 -27.05 -15.40 4.12
CA GLU A 318 -26.15 -15.17 2.99
C GLU A 318 -24.67 -15.17 3.41
N THR A 319 -24.37 -15.33 4.70
CA THR A 319 -23.00 -15.40 5.23
C THR A 319 -22.21 -16.60 4.71
N GLU A 320 -22.91 -17.68 4.38
CA GLU A 320 -22.31 -18.91 3.86
C GLU A 320 -22.04 -18.82 2.34
N ILE A 321 -22.61 -17.82 1.65
CA ILE A 321 -22.42 -17.62 0.22
C ILE A 321 -21.08 -16.94 -0.03
N ASP A 322 -20.33 -17.41 -1.03
CA ASP A 322 -19.19 -16.65 -1.57
C ASP A 322 -19.70 -15.50 -2.45
N PHE A 323 -20.20 -14.46 -1.79
CA PHE A 323 -20.74 -13.25 -2.42
C PHE A 323 -19.68 -12.48 -3.23
N SER A 324 -18.38 -12.78 -3.04
CA SER A 324 -17.29 -12.20 -3.84
C SER A 324 -17.17 -12.79 -5.25
N ARG A 325 -17.83 -13.94 -5.48
CA ARG A 325 -17.84 -14.68 -6.77
C ARG A 325 -19.24 -14.90 -7.32
N ILE A 326 -20.21 -15.04 -6.42
CA ILE A 326 -21.60 -15.34 -6.76
C ILE A 326 -22.40 -14.05 -6.64
N LYS A 327 -23.04 -13.65 -7.75
CA LYS A 327 -23.93 -12.48 -7.75
C LYS A 327 -25.09 -12.73 -6.80
N LEU A 328 -25.31 -11.78 -5.89
CA LEU A 328 -26.45 -11.80 -4.99
C LEU A 328 -27.68 -11.23 -5.70
N PRO A 329 -28.88 -11.80 -5.48
CA PRO A 329 -30.09 -11.25 -6.05
C PRO A 329 -30.40 -9.88 -5.40
N PRO A 330 -31.02 -8.95 -6.16
CA PRO A 330 -31.47 -7.69 -5.61
C PRO A 330 -32.56 -7.92 -4.56
N ARG A 331 -32.55 -7.14 -3.48
CA ARG A 331 -33.61 -7.16 -2.46
C ARG A 331 -34.06 -5.73 -2.19
N LYS A 332 -35.37 -5.48 -2.20
CA LYS A 332 -35.93 -4.12 -2.03
C LYS A 332 -35.73 -3.51 -0.64
N SER A 333 -35.38 -4.32 0.35
CA SER A 333 -35.25 -3.93 1.77
C SER A 333 -33.80 -3.86 2.26
N LEU A 334 -32.81 -4.02 1.38
CA LEU A 334 -31.38 -4.00 1.66
C LEU A 334 -30.60 -3.29 0.56
#